data_AF-A0A817JPV2-F1
#
_entry.id   AF-A0A817JPV2-F1
#
_cell.length_a   1.000
_cell.length_b   1.000
_cell.length_c   1.000
_cell.angle_alpha   90.00
_cell.angle_beta   90.00
_cell.angle_gamma   90.00
#
_symmetry.space_group_name_H-M   'P 1'
#
loop_
_entity.id
_entity.type
_entity.pdbx_description
1 polymer ?
#
loop_
_entity_poly.entity_id
_entity_poly.type
_entity_poly.pdbx_seq_one_letter_code
_entity_poly.pdbx_strand_id
1 'polypeptide(L)'
;MLNTSNVAHSILAEEVDNCNSNNNNNNSLLLNDLSFHNDDIITNGSLHYGVYDTTVFDVLKVDSEDFASQITLMDLPAFKAITPDELISCNWSSKAKLEKAFHIVQFTRRFNQVNFWVQGELLRADILKNRIEILSHFVRVAKKLYEFNNINACMAVVMALQSAPIYRLQRTWANNNKTIYE
;
A
#
# COMPACT_ATOMS: atom_id res chain seq x y z
N MET A 1 1.37 20.31 22.36
CA MET A 1 2.22 19.99 21.19
C MET A 1 2.62 18.52 21.26
N LEU A 2 1.84 17.63 20.67
CA LEU A 2 2.29 16.28 20.34
C LEU A 2 1.86 16.04 18.89
N ASN A 3 2.82 16.28 18.00
CA ASN A 3 2.68 16.15 16.56
C ASN A 3 2.64 14.65 16.21
N THR A 4 2.09 14.30 15.06
CA THR A 4 1.95 12.95 14.49
C THR A 4 3.25 12.11 14.39
N SER A 5 4.37 12.64 14.87
CA SER A 5 5.53 11.85 15.30
C SER A 5 5.11 10.72 16.25
N ASN A 6 4.18 10.91 17.19
CA ASN A 6 3.88 9.87 18.19
C ASN A 6 3.12 8.63 17.69
N VAL A 7 2.28 8.71 16.64
CA VAL A 7 1.58 7.50 16.15
C VAL A 7 2.51 6.66 15.27
N ALA A 8 3.29 7.32 14.41
CA ALA A 8 4.34 6.67 13.62
C ALA A 8 5.51 6.17 14.48
N HIS A 9 5.94 6.92 15.51
CA HIS A 9 6.90 6.44 16.52
C HIS A 9 6.31 5.32 17.37
N SER A 10 5.04 5.37 17.78
CA SER A 10 4.48 4.29 18.62
C SER A 10 4.39 2.94 17.90
N ILE A 11 4.33 2.95 16.56
CA ILE A 11 4.24 1.73 15.75
C ILE A 11 5.62 1.33 15.17
N LEU A 12 6.56 2.27 14.96
CA LEU A 12 7.79 2.00 14.19
C LEU A 12 9.06 2.77 14.67
N ALA A 13 9.22 3.06 15.97
CA ALA A 13 10.35 3.89 16.47
C ALA A 13 11.78 3.31 16.32
N GLU A 14 12.00 2.10 15.77
CA GLU A 14 13.37 1.56 15.68
C GLU A 14 13.95 1.37 14.26
N GLU A 15 13.18 1.50 13.17
CA GLU A 15 13.70 1.09 11.83
C GLU A 15 13.54 2.10 10.68
N VAL A 16 12.93 3.27 10.88
CA VAL A 16 12.58 4.17 9.75
C VAL A 16 13.65 5.25 9.44
N ASP A 17 14.59 5.53 10.34
CA ASP A 17 15.61 6.57 10.11
C ASP A 17 16.74 6.15 9.15
N ASN A 18 16.87 4.85 8.82
CA ASN A 18 17.97 4.37 7.99
C ASN A 18 17.70 4.42 6.47
N CYS A 19 16.44 4.57 6.03
CA CYS A 19 16.09 4.61 4.60
C CYS A 19 15.98 6.03 4.01
N ASN A 20 16.02 7.08 4.84
CA ASN A 20 15.69 8.44 4.41
C ASN A 20 16.90 9.31 3.97
N SER A 21 18.11 8.75 3.97
CA SER A 21 19.32 9.52 3.63
C SER A 21 19.66 9.55 2.13
N ASN A 22 19.02 8.73 1.28
CA ASN A 22 19.44 8.56 -0.13
C ASN A 22 18.30 8.56 -1.16
N ASN A 23 17.32 9.48 -1.08
CA ASN A 23 16.30 9.57 -2.15
C ASN A 23 15.83 10.99 -2.50
N ASN A 24 16.76 11.94 -2.56
CA ASN A 24 16.57 13.18 -3.30
C ASN A 24 17.24 13.02 -4.67
N ASN A 25 16.51 12.49 -5.65
CA ASN A 25 16.54 12.89 -7.09
C ASN A 25 15.91 11.89 -8.08
N ASN A 26 15.28 10.78 -7.68
CA ASN A 26 14.78 9.77 -8.64
C ASN A 26 13.25 9.58 -8.71
N ASN A 27 12.44 10.38 -8.01
CA ASN A 27 10.97 10.20 -7.99
C ASN A 27 10.25 10.48 -9.32
N SER A 28 10.94 11.02 -10.33
CA SER A 28 10.38 11.23 -11.68
C SER A 28 10.35 9.95 -12.51
N LEU A 29 11.33 9.05 -12.34
CA LEU A 29 11.45 7.85 -13.19
C LEU A 29 10.59 6.67 -12.73
N LEU A 30 10.18 6.62 -11.45
CA LEU A 30 9.26 5.60 -10.94
C LEU A 30 7.80 5.86 -11.31
N LEU A 31 7.38 7.12 -11.49
CA LEU A 31 5.98 7.43 -11.78
C LEU A 31 5.56 7.08 -13.21
N ASN A 32 6.48 7.17 -14.17
CA ASN A 32 6.17 6.89 -15.58
C ASN A 32 6.10 5.38 -15.89
N ASP A 33 6.93 4.57 -15.23
CA ASP A 33 6.98 3.11 -15.39
C ASP A 33 5.87 2.35 -14.62
N LEU A 34 5.10 3.06 -13.79
CA LEU A 34 3.97 2.53 -13.02
C LEU A 34 2.61 2.93 -13.63
N SER A 35 2.61 3.51 -14.83
CA SER A 35 1.37 3.62 -15.59
C SER A 35 0.79 2.22 -15.77
N PHE A 36 -0.42 2.00 -15.24
CA PHE A 36 -1.22 0.83 -15.55
C PHE A 36 -1.45 0.82 -17.08
N HIS A 37 -0.57 0.15 -17.83
CA HIS A 37 -0.93 -0.37 -19.13
C HIS A 37 -1.69 -1.67 -18.86
N ASN A 38 -3.00 -1.64 -19.13
CA ASN A 38 -3.88 -2.81 -19.10
C ASN A 38 -3.55 -3.82 -20.23
N ASP A 39 -2.44 -3.67 -20.94
CA ASP A 39 -2.23 -4.31 -22.24
C ASP A 39 -1.29 -5.54 -22.23
N ASP A 40 -0.67 -5.92 -21.12
CA ASP A 40 0.30 -7.04 -21.10
C ASP A 40 -0.26 -8.41 -20.67
N ILE A 41 -1.58 -8.62 -20.72
CA ILE A 41 -2.19 -9.95 -20.59
C ILE A 41 -3.19 -10.21 -21.72
N ILE A 42 -2.70 -10.28 -22.95
CA ILE A 42 -3.41 -10.99 -24.03
C ILE A 42 -2.51 -12.12 -24.53
N THR A 43 -2.53 -13.24 -23.80
CA THR A 43 -2.13 -14.55 -24.35
C THR A 43 -3.30 -15.52 -24.17
N ASN A 44 -4.12 -15.59 -25.23
CA ASN A 44 -4.91 -16.75 -25.67
C ASN A 44 -5.50 -17.70 -24.62
N GLY A 45 -6.22 -17.17 -23.65
CA GLY A 45 -7.12 -17.94 -22.80
C GLY A 45 -8.14 -17.00 -22.19
N SER A 46 -9.40 -17.09 -22.63
CA SER A 46 -10.51 -16.30 -22.10
C SER A 46 -10.74 -16.62 -20.62
N LEU A 47 -10.05 -15.93 -19.73
CA LEU A 47 -10.47 -15.80 -18.34
C LEU A 47 -11.64 -14.84 -18.33
N HIS A 48 -12.84 -15.41 -18.31
CA HIS A 48 -14.07 -14.71 -17.98
C HIS A 48 -13.96 -14.29 -16.50
N TYR A 49 -13.29 -13.17 -16.24
CA TYR A 49 -13.38 -12.48 -14.96
C TYR A 49 -14.84 -12.02 -14.89
N GLY A 50 -15.64 -12.77 -14.14
CA GLY A 50 -17.09 -12.60 -14.10
C GLY A 50 -17.41 -11.13 -13.92
N VAL A 51 -18.37 -10.63 -14.70
CA VAL A 51 -18.99 -9.33 -14.44
C VAL A 51 -19.61 -9.45 -13.04
N TYR A 52 -18.85 -9.09 -12.02
CA TYR A 52 -19.40 -8.86 -10.70
C TYR A 52 -20.30 -7.65 -10.88
N ASP A 53 -21.58 -7.81 -10.55
CA ASP A 53 -22.47 -6.69 -10.33
C ASP A 53 -21.73 -5.68 -9.45
N THR A 54 -21.65 -4.43 -9.88
CA THR A 54 -20.95 -3.35 -9.16
C THR A 54 -21.77 -2.97 -7.92
N THR A 55 -22.00 -3.93 -7.03
CA THR A 55 -22.35 -3.64 -5.65
C THR A 55 -21.21 -2.78 -5.14
N VAL A 56 -21.49 -1.50 -4.90
CA VAL A 56 -20.51 -0.52 -4.43
C VAL A 56 -19.84 -1.09 -3.18
N PHE A 57 -18.60 -1.54 -3.33
CA PHE A 57 -17.83 -2.07 -2.23
C PHE A 57 -17.56 -0.93 -1.25
N ASP A 58 -17.99 -1.11 0.00
CA ASP A 58 -17.80 -0.12 1.05
C ASP A 58 -16.69 -0.60 1.98
N VAL A 59 -15.54 0.09 1.91
CA VAL A 59 -14.35 -0.21 2.71
C VAL A 59 -14.63 -0.18 4.22
N LEU A 60 -15.66 0.55 4.67
CA LEU A 60 -16.00 0.65 6.09
C LEU A 60 -16.82 -0.54 6.60
N LYS A 61 -17.34 -1.40 5.71
CA LYS A 61 -18.17 -2.57 6.09
C LYS A 61 -17.38 -3.86 6.29
N VAL A 62 -16.08 -3.86 6.00
CA VAL A 62 -15.19 -5.00 6.20
C VAL A 62 -14.29 -4.68 7.38
N ASP A 63 -14.07 -5.66 8.26
CA ASP A 63 -13.25 -5.44 9.44
C ASP A 63 -11.76 -5.28 9.08
N SER A 64 -11.05 -4.49 9.88
CA SER A 64 -9.62 -4.23 9.63
C SER A 64 -8.75 -5.48 9.72
N GLU A 65 -9.18 -6.46 10.52
CA GLU A 65 -8.51 -7.76 10.64
C GLU A 65 -8.73 -8.62 9.40
N ASP A 66 -9.94 -8.62 8.83
CA ASP A 66 -10.24 -9.33 7.59
C ASP A 66 -9.43 -8.76 6.42
N PHE A 67 -9.34 -7.43 6.30
CA PHE A 67 -8.46 -6.82 5.30
C PHE A 67 -7.00 -7.23 5.49
N ALA A 68 -6.48 -7.14 6.71
CA ALA A 68 -5.10 -7.52 6.98
C ALA A 68 -4.85 -9.01 6.64
N SER A 69 -5.81 -9.88 6.94
CA SER A 69 -5.76 -11.31 6.65
C SER A 69 -5.74 -11.56 5.14
N GLN A 70 -6.68 -10.98 4.40
CA GLN A 70 -6.76 -11.15 2.94
C GLN A 70 -5.54 -10.57 2.21
N ILE A 71 -5.07 -9.38 2.62
CA ILE A 71 -3.84 -8.80 2.06
C ILE A 71 -2.65 -9.74 2.28
N THR A 72 -2.53 -10.30 3.49
CA THR A 72 -1.45 -11.23 3.83
C THR A 72 -1.55 -12.55 3.06
N LEU A 73 -2.76 -13.11 2.90
CA LEU A 73 -2.97 -14.31 2.10
C LEU A 73 -2.57 -14.11 0.63
N MET A 74 -2.81 -12.91 0.09
CA MET A 74 -2.42 -12.58 -1.28
C MET A 74 -0.91 -12.26 -1.42
N ASP A 75 -0.27 -11.66 -0.41
CA ASP A 75 1.15 -11.34 -0.42
C ASP A 75 2.05 -12.57 -0.24
N LEU A 76 1.64 -13.51 0.60
CA LEU A 76 2.42 -14.68 0.97
C LEU A 76 2.92 -15.52 -0.23
N PRO A 77 2.09 -15.91 -1.21
CA PRO A 77 2.57 -16.67 -2.36
C PRO A 77 3.52 -15.85 -3.25
N ALA A 78 3.28 -14.55 -3.41
CA ALA A 78 4.15 -13.69 -4.21
C ALA A 78 5.54 -13.53 -3.57
N PHE A 79 5.59 -13.38 -2.24
CA PHE A 79 6.86 -13.35 -1.49
C PHE A 79 7.62 -14.67 -1.59
N LYS A 80 6.91 -15.80 -1.40
CA LYS A 80 7.51 -17.15 -1.47
C LYS A 80 8.03 -17.52 -2.86
N ALA A 81 7.51 -16.89 -3.92
CA ALA A 81 7.94 -17.15 -5.29
C ALA A 81 9.28 -16.48 -5.64
N ILE A 82 9.77 -15.52 -4.83
CA ILE A 82 11.04 -14.84 -5.07
C ILE A 82 12.19 -15.85 -4.94
N THR A 83 12.97 -15.97 -6.01
CA THR A 83 14.13 -16.86 -6.04
C THR A 83 15.42 -16.13 -5.60
N PRO A 84 16.42 -16.85 -5.04
CA PRO A 84 17.70 -16.25 -4.69
C PRO A 84 18.43 -15.61 -5.89
N ASP A 85 18.31 -16.20 -7.09
CA ASP A 85 18.97 -15.71 -8.30
C ASP A 85 18.45 -14.31 -8.69
N GLU A 86 17.15 -14.06 -8.53
CA GLU A 86 16.57 -12.74 -8.76
C GLU A 86 17.15 -11.69 -7.80
N LEU A 87 17.38 -12.07 -6.54
CA LEU A 87 17.93 -11.19 -5.51
C LEU A 87 19.42 -10.90 -5.75
N ILE A 88 20.22 -11.91 -6.07
CA ILE A 88 21.67 -11.76 -6.30
C ILE A 88 21.94 -10.95 -7.56
N SER A 89 21.10 -11.10 -8.59
CA SER A 89 21.33 -10.46 -9.88
C SER A 89 21.07 -8.95 -9.89
N CYS A 90 20.39 -8.40 -8.87
CA CYS A 90 20.06 -6.97 -8.74
C CYS A 90 19.34 -6.36 -9.96
N ASN A 91 18.63 -7.19 -10.75
CA ASN A 91 18.05 -6.77 -12.03
C ASN A 91 16.66 -6.12 -11.94
N TRP A 92 16.07 -5.96 -10.75
CA TRP A 92 14.72 -5.40 -10.58
C TRP A 92 14.57 -3.94 -11.07
N SER A 93 15.68 -3.21 -11.19
CA SER A 93 15.71 -1.84 -11.73
C SER A 93 16.23 -1.76 -13.17
N SER A 94 16.54 -2.89 -13.81
CA SER A 94 17.11 -2.92 -15.16
C SER A 94 16.02 -3.03 -16.24
N LYS A 95 16.41 -2.85 -17.50
CA LYS A 95 15.50 -3.06 -18.65
C LYS A 95 15.01 -4.52 -18.74
N ALA A 96 15.78 -5.46 -18.22
CA ALA A 96 15.46 -6.89 -18.21
C ALA A 96 14.74 -7.34 -16.92
N LYS A 97 14.18 -6.40 -16.13
CA LYS A 97 13.53 -6.70 -14.84
C LYS A 97 12.43 -7.75 -14.92
N LEU A 98 11.66 -7.77 -16.01
CA LEU A 98 10.57 -8.74 -16.21
C LEU A 98 11.07 -10.14 -16.58
N GLU A 99 12.28 -10.27 -17.11
CA GLU A 99 12.89 -11.55 -17.48
C GLU A 99 13.72 -12.12 -16.32
N LYS A 100 14.47 -11.26 -15.62
CA LYS A 100 15.50 -11.67 -14.65
C LYS A 100 15.12 -11.45 -13.18
N ALA A 101 14.04 -10.73 -12.90
CA ALA A 101 13.58 -10.38 -11.56
C ALA A 101 12.05 -10.34 -11.49
N PHE A 102 11.40 -11.26 -12.21
CA PHE A 102 9.94 -11.26 -12.39
C PHE A 102 9.18 -11.24 -11.07
N HIS A 103 9.51 -12.13 -10.13
CA HIS A 103 8.78 -12.26 -8.87
C HIS A 103 9.03 -11.06 -7.95
N ILE A 104 10.25 -10.51 -7.95
CA ILE A 104 10.55 -9.27 -7.24
C ILE A 104 9.68 -8.12 -7.79
N VAL A 105 9.62 -7.97 -9.13
CA VAL A 105 8.79 -6.94 -9.76
C VAL A 105 7.31 -7.14 -9.43
N GLN A 106 6.81 -8.38 -9.43
CA GLN A 106 5.42 -8.66 -9.05
C GLN A 106 5.15 -8.33 -7.58
N PHE A 107 6.08 -8.64 -6.67
CA PHE A 107 5.95 -8.30 -5.26
C PHE A 107 5.97 -6.78 -5.04
N THR A 108 6.83 -6.04 -5.75
CA THR A 108 6.81 -4.57 -5.77
C THR A 108 5.50 -4.02 -6.35
N ARG A 109 4.93 -4.65 -7.39
CA ARG A 109 3.63 -4.25 -7.93
C ARG A 109 2.52 -4.42 -6.89
N ARG A 110 2.52 -5.50 -6.11
CA ARG A 110 1.56 -5.70 -5.01
C ARG A 110 1.67 -4.61 -3.94
N PHE A 111 2.90 -4.24 -3.55
CA PHE A 111 3.14 -3.12 -2.66
C PHE A 111 2.48 -1.83 -3.19
N ASN A 112 2.73 -1.50 -4.46
CA ASN A 112 2.17 -0.31 -5.09
C ASN A 112 0.64 -0.38 -5.23
N GLN A 113 0.08 -1.55 -5.50
CA GLN A 113 -1.37 -1.75 -5.58
C GLN A 113 -2.04 -1.44 -4.24
N VAL A 114 -1.55 -1.99 -3.12
CA VAL A 114 -2.07 -1.68 -1.78
C VAL A 114 -1.91 -0.19 -1.48
N ASN A 115 -0.74 0.38 -1.78
CA ASN A 115 -0.46 1.78 -1.54
C ASN A 115 -1.44 2.71 -2.29
N PHE A 116 -1.60 2.52 -3.61
CA PHE A 116 -2.51 3.34 -4.42
C PHE A 116 -3.98 3.08 -4.11
N TRP A 117 -4.36 1.86 -3.73
CA TRP A 117 -5.71 1.55 -3.29
C TRP A 117 -6.09 2.39 -2.05
N VAL A 118 -5.25 2.40 -1.01
CA VAL A 118 -5.45 3.23 0.20
C VAL A 118 -5.59 4.70 -0.15
N GLN A 119 -4.70 5.23 -1.00
CA GLN A 119 -4.78 6.63 -1.44
C GLN A 119 -6.09 6.90 -2.20
N GLY A 120 -6.48 5.98 -3.09
CA GLY A 120 -7.70 6.08 -3.88
C GLY A 120 -8.96 6.12 -3.01
N GLU A 121 -9.08 5.22 -2.03
CA GLU A 121 -10.22 5.19 -1.10
C GLU A 121 -10.36 6.50 -0.32
N LEU A 122 -9.24 7.05 0.16
CA LEU A 122 -9.24 8.32 0.88
C LEU A 122 -9.59 9.53 0.01
N LEU A 123 -9.09 9.56 -1.22
CA LEU A 123 -9.30 10.69 -2.14
C LEU A 123 -10.68 10.66 -2.81
N ARG A 124 -11.29 9.47 -2.97
CA ARG A 124 -12.67 9.31 -3.46
C ARG A 124 -13.74 9.63 -2.42
N ALA A 125 -13.37 9.72 -1.14
CA ALA A 125 -14.32 10.06 -0.08
C ALA A 125 -14.67 11.55 -0.10
N ASP A 126 -15.82 11.89 -0.68
CA ASP A 126 -16.35 13.26 -0.77
C ASP A 126 -16.70 13.85 0.59
N ILE A 127 -17.29 13.04 1.47
CA ILE A 127 -17.76 13.45 2.79
C ILE A 127 -16.60 13.40 3.79
N LEU A 128 -16.32 14.54 4.44
CA LEU A 128 -15.23 14.66 5.42
C LEU A 128 -15.32 13.62 6.55
N LYS A 129 -16.53 13.38 7.09
CA LYS A 129 -16.76 12.39 8.15
C LYS A 129 -16.32 10.99 7.71
N ASN A 130 -16.82 10.53 6.56
CA ASN A 130 -16.47 9.21 6.00
C ASN A 130 -14.96 9.13 5.75
N ARG A 131 -14.34 10.19 5.21
CA ARG A 131 -12.90 10.21 4.97
C ARG A 131 -12.07 10.07 6.25
N ILE A 132 -12.52 10.64 7.38
CA ILE A 132 -11.89 10.46 8.69
C ILE A 132 -12.02 9.00 9.15
N GLU A 133 -13.21 8.41 8.99
CA GLU A 133 -13.47 7.00 9.34
C GLU A 133 -12.61 6.05 8.51
N ILE A 134 -12.46 6.30 7.20
CA ILE A 134 -11.60 5.53 6.29
C ILE A 134 -10.14 5.65 6.70
N LEU A 135 -9.68 6.85 7.04
CA LEU A 135 -8.31 7.07 7.50
C LEU A 135 -8.02 6.30 8.78
N SER A 136 -8.90 6.42 9.78
CA SER A 136 -8.84 5.63 11.01
C SER A 136 -8.87 4.13 10.74
N HIS A 137 -9.69 3.69 9.77
CA HIS A 137 -9.79 2.29 9.39
C HIS A 137 -8.46 1.75 8.85
N PHE A 138 -7.79 2.47 7.93
CA PHE A 138 -6.48 2.07 7.42
C PHE A 138 -5.37 2.09 8.46
N VAL A 139 -5.43 2.95 9.48
CA VAL A 139 -4.50 2.88 10.63
C VAL A 139 -4.71 1.57 11.40
N ARG A 140 -5.96 1.13 11.61
CA ARG A 140 -6.24 -0.17 12.24
C ARG A 140 -5.78 -1.34 11.36
N VAL A 141 -5.98 -1.26 10.05
CA VAL A 141 -5.47 -2.26 9.09
C VAL A 141 -3.94 -2.36 9.18
N ALA A 142 -3.22 -1.23 9.19
CA ALA A 142 -1.76 -1.23 9.34
C ALA A 142 -1.31 -1.90 10.65
N LYS A 143 -1.99 -1.61 11.77
CA LYS A 143 -1.72 -2.26 13.05
C LYS A 143 -1.93 -3.79 12.97
N LYS A 144 -3.01 -4.24 12.33
CA LYS A 144 -3.29 -5.67 12.14
C LYS A 144 -2.26 -6.35 11.22
N LEU A 145 -1.82 -5.68 10.16
CA LEU A 145 -0.74 -6.16 9.30
C LEU A 145 0.58 -6.32 10.06
N TYR A 146 0.88 -5.39 10.97
CA TYR A 146 2.03 -5.51 11.88
C TYR A 146 1.89 -6.70 12.84
N GLU A 147 0.71 -6.89 13.46
CA GLU A 147 0.42 -8.06 14.30
C GLU A 147 0.58 -9.40 13.53
N PHE A 148 0.30 -9.41 12.23
CA PHE A 148 0.48 -10.57 11.35
C PHE A 148 1.91 -10.71 10.80
N ASN A 149 2.84 -9.82 11.18
CA ASN A 149 4.20 -9.73 10.66
C ASN A 149 4.27 -9.52 9.14
N ASN A 150 3.21 -9.00 8.52
CA ASN A 150 3.25 -8.57 7.11
C ASN A 150 3.77 -7.14 7.02
N ILE A 151 5.09 -6.99 7.17
CA ILE A 151 5.76 -5.69 7.17
C ILE A 151 5.68 -5.01 5.80
N ASN A 152 5.65 -5.79 4.71
CA ASN A 152 5.56 -5.27 3.35
C ASN A 152 4.25 -4.47 3.13
N ALA A 153 3.11 -5.09 3.41
CA ALA A 153 1.82 -4.39 3.28
C ALA A 153 1.62 -3.32 4.36
N CYS A 154 2.10 -3.56 5.59
CA CYS A 154 2.06 -2.54 6.64
C CYS A 154 2.75 -1.25 6.15
N MET A 155 3.95 -1.38 5.59
CA MET A 155 4.67 -0.24 5.04
C MET A 155 3.96 0.36 3.81
N ALA A 156 3.32 -0.45 2.97
CA ALA A 156 2.54 0.05 1.84
C ALA A 156 1.42 1.00 2.32
N VAL A 157 0.69 0.65 3.38
CA VAL A 157 -0.35 1.49 3.99
C VAL A 157 0.25 2.74 4.62
N VAL A 158 1.33 2.60 5.40
CA VAL A 158 2.00 3.76 6.05
C VAL A 158 2.49 4.77 5.01
N MET A 159 3.14 4.30 3.95
CA MET A 159 3.61 5.17 2.85
C MET A 159 2.46 5.81 2.08
N ALA A 160 1.32 5.14 1.95
CA ALA A 160 0.13 5.73 1.34
C ALA A 160 -0.40 6.90 2.19
N LEU A 161 -0.45 6.74 3.51
CA LEU A 161 -0.91 7.79 4.42
C LEU A 161 0.07 8.97 4.51
N GLN A 162 1.37 8.72 4.34
CA GLN A 162 2.41 9.74 4.29
C GLN A 162 2.60 10.36 2.90
N SER A 163 1.92 9.87 1.87
CA SER A 163 2.05 10.40 0.52
C SER A 163 1.57 11.85 0.46
N ALA A 164 2.20 12.66 -0.41
CA ALA A 164 1.85 14.07 -0.58
C ALA A 164 0.34 14.35 -0.73
N PRO A 165 -0.46 13.56 -1.48
CA PRO A 165 -1.90 13.79 -1.59
C PRO A 165 -2.71 13.52 -0.33
N ILE A 166 -2.27 12.61 0.54
CA ILE A 166 -2.97 12.31 1.79
C ILE A 166 -2.46 13.21 2.91
N TYR A 167 -1.15 13.42 3.00
CA TYR A 167 -0.52 14.26 4.02
C TYR A 167 -1.06 15.70 4.02
N ARG A 168 -1.36 16.26 2.84
CA ARG A 168 -1.91 17.63 2.73
C ARG A 168 -3.36 17.78 3.20
N LEU A 169 -4.08 16.70 3.52
CA LEU A 169 -5.48 16.74 3.95
C LEU A 169 -5.64 17.20 5.42
N GLN A 170 -5.18 18.41 5.73
CA GLN A 170 -5.05 18.92 7.11
C GLN A 170 -6.36 18.85 7.92
N ARG A 171 -7.52 19.12 7.28
CA ARG A 171 -8.83 19.01 7.94
C ARG A 171 -9.17 17.59 8.35
N THR A 172 -8.79 16.59 7.55
CA THR A 172 -9.03 15.18 7.88
C THR A 172 -8.16 14.78 9.08
N TRP A 173 -6.86 15.09 9.03
CA TRP A 173 -5.91 14.76 10.09
C TRP A 173 -6.25 15.43 11.43
N ALA A 174 -6.63 16.70 11.41
CA ALA A 174 -6.98 17.44 12.62
C ALA A 174 -8.19 16.86 13.39
N ASN A 175 -9.14 16.27 12.67
CA ASN A 175 -10.34 15.68 13.27
C ASN A 175 -10.19 14.19 13.59
N ASN A 176 -9.23 13.51 12.97
CA ASN A 176 -8.92 12.11 13.29
C ASN A 176 -8.41 11.94 14.73
N ASN A 177 -7.58 12.87 15.22
CA ASN A 177 -6.99 12.83 16.56
C ASN A 177 -7.99 12.94 17.71
N LYS A 178 -9.25 13.32 17.45
CA LYS A 178 -10.29 13.35 18.49
C LYS A 178 -10.92 11.98 18.73
N THR A 179 -10.92 11.11 17.72
CA THR A 179 -11.63 9.82 17.72
C THR A 179 -10.76 8.65 18.17
N ILE A 180 -9.44 8.84 18.29
CA ILE A 180 -8.50 7.77 18.71
C ILE A 180 -8.40 7.68 20.25
N TYR A 181 -8.90 8.69 20.98
CA TYR A 181 -8.85 8.75 22.45
C TYR A 181 -10.24 8.66 23.12
N GLU A 182 -11.28 8.33 22.35
CA GLU A 182 -12.61 7.91 22.85
C GLU A 182 -12.79 6.42 22.56
#